data_AF-A0A832UAH2-F1
#
_entry.id   AF-A0A832UAH2-F1
#
_cell.length_a   1.000
_cell.length_b   1.000
_cell.length_c   1.000
_cell.angle_alpha   90.00
_cell.angle_beta   90.00
_cell.angle_gamma   90.00
#
_symmetry.space_group_name_H-M   'P 1'
#
loop_
_entity.id
_entity.type
_entity.pdbx_description
1 polymer ?
#
loop_
_entity_poly.entity_id
_entity_poly.type
_entity_poly.pdbx_seq_one_letter_code
_entity_poly.pdbx_strand_id
1 'polypeptide(L)' 'MLPLNATITRIDEESPSVRTFFFDFQFETMKPGQFVMVWVRGVDEVPMGLSSKNSITVQKVGEATS' A
#
# COMPACT_ATOMS: atom_id res chain seq x y z
N MET A 1 -6.27 2.29 -17.53
CA MET A 1 -6.41 1.17 -16.57
C MET A 1 -7.32 1.66 -15.46
N LEU A 2 -8.34 0.90 -15.07
CA LEU A 2 -9.22 1.30 -13.97
C LEU A 2 -8.56 0.93 -12.64
N PRO A 3 -8.72 1.73 -11.57
CA PRO A 3 -8.23 1.37 -10.25
C PRO A 3 -8.93 0.10 -9.76
N LEU A 4 -8.15 -0.86 -9.25
CA LEU A 4 -8.68 -2.05 -8.59
C LEU A 4 -9.00 -1.69 -7.14
N ASN A 5 -10.22 -2.02 -6.68
CA ASN A 5 -10.52 -1.93 -5.26
C ASN A 5 -9.84 -3.10 -4.54
N ALA A 6 -9.17 -2.82 -3.44
CA ALA A 6 -8.53 -3.82 -2.59
C ALA A 6 -8.99 -3.63 -1.15
N THR A 7 -9.16 -4.73 -0.43
CA THR A 7 -9.54 -4.74 0.98
C THR A 7 -8.29 -4.99 1.83
N ILE A 8 -8.12 -4.23 2.90
CA ILE A 8 -7.05 -4.48 3.87
C ILE A 8 -7.46 -5.69 4.72
N THR A 9 -6.68 -6.77 4.65
CA THR A 9 -6.94 -8.03 5.36
C THR A 9 -6.17 -8.12 6.67
N ARG A 10 -5.02 -7.44 6.76
CA ARG A 10 -4.15 -7.42 7.94
C ARG A 10 -3.35 -6.12 7.97
N ILE A 11 -3.07 -5.64 9.18
CA ILE A 11 -2.20 -4.50 9.44
C ILE A 11 -1.17 -4.93 10.48
N ASP A 12 0.10 -4.77 10.16
CA ASP A 12 1.20 -4.97 11.10
C ASP A 12 1.78 -3.62 11.52
N GLU A 13 1.92 -3.41 12.83
CA GLU A 13 2.58 -2.23 13.39
C GLU A 13 4.07 -2.53 13.57
N GLU A 14 4.89 -2.04 12.64
CA GLU A 14 6.35 -2.24 12.66
C GLU A 14 7.03 -1.31 13.66
N SER A 15 6.51 -0.08 13.79
CA SER A 15 6.96 0.93 14.75
C SER A 15 5.86 1.98 14.99
N PRO A 16 6.01 2.92 15.94
CA PRO A 16 5.01 3.97 16.20
C PRO A 16 4.62 4.82 14.98
N SER A 17 5.46 4.88 13.96
CA SER A 17 5.21 5.65 12.73
C SER A 17 5.23 4.80 11.45
N VAL A 18 5.36 3.47 11.54
CA VAL A 18 5.46 2.59 10.36
C VAL A 18 4.49 1.43 10.48
N ARG A 19 3.68 1.23 9.44
CA ARG A 19 2.71 0.15 9.35
C ARG A 19 2.81 -0.58 8.02
N THR A 20 2.63 -1.89 8.04
CA THR A 20 2.51 -2.71 6.84
C THR A 20 1.05 -3.09 6.63
N PHE A 21 0.49 -2.76 5.47
CA PHE A 21 -0.88 -3.08 5.09
C PHE A 21 -0.88 -4.24 4.09
N PHE A 22 -1.65 -5.28 4.38
CA PHE A 22 -1.82 -6.43 3.50
C PHE A 22 -3.17 -6.37 2.81
N PHE A 23 -3.19 -6.71 1.52
CA PHE A 23 -4.38 -6.69 0.69
C PHE A 23 -4.90 -8.10 0.40
N ASP A 24 -6.19 -8.17 0.05
CA ASP A 24 -6.87 -9.37 -0.46
C ASP A 24 -6.42 -9.78 -1.88
N PHE A 25 -5.68 -8.90 -2.57
CA PHE A 25 -5.16 -9.13 -3.91
C PHE A 25 -3.62 -9.24 -3.93
N GLN A 26 -3.09 -10.07 -4.85
CA GLN A 26 -1.66 -10.29 -5.03
C GLN A 26 -1.17 -9.89 -6.44
N PHE A 27 -0.07 -9.17 -6.50
CA PHE A 27 0.59 -8.75 -7.74
C PHE A 27 1.58 -9.83 -8.22
N GLU A 28 1.07 -10.84 -8.92
CA GLU A 28 1.89 -12.00 -9.34
C GLU A 28 3.04 -11.66 -10.29
N THR A 29 2.85 -10.65 -11.15
CA THR A 29 3.83 -10.27 -12.18
C THR A 29 4.80 -9.19 -11.73
N MET A 30 4.78 -8.82 -10.44
CA MET A 30 5.60 -7.72 -9.91
C MET A 30 7.08 -8.11 -9.87
N LYS A 31 7.95 -7.18 -10.29
CA LYS A 31 9.40 -7.27 -10.18
C LYS A 31 9.93 -6.27 -9.14
N PRO A 32 10.98 -6.60 -8.38
CA PRO A 32 11.61 -5.66 -7.45
C PRO A 32 11.97 -4.33 -8.12
N GLY A 33 11.69 -3.22 -7.43
CA GLY A 33 11.90 -1.86 -7.94
C GLY A 33 10.69 -1.24 -8.66
N GLN A 34 9.59 -1.98 -8.84
CA GLN A 34 8.32 -1.42 -9.29
C GLN A 34 7.54 -0.80 -8.12
N PHE A 35 6.64 0.12 -8.46
CA PHE A 35 5.70 0.76 -7.54
C PHE A 35 4.29 0.66 -8.10
N VAL A 36 3.30 0.84 -7.21
CA VAL A 36 1.89 0.95 -7.56
C VAL A 36 1.38 2.32 -7.16
N MET A 37 0.41 2.84 -7.92
CA MET A 37 -0.34 4.02 -7.48
C MET A 37 -1.42 3.57 -6.51
N VAL A 38 -1.35 4.05 -5.27
CA VAL A 38 -2.36 3.77 -4.24
C VAL A 38 -3.26 4.98 -4.14
N TRP A 39 -4.55 4.76 -4.40
CA TRP A 39 -5.55 5.81 -4.29
C TRP A 39 -6.39 5.61 -3.04
N VAL A 40 -6.27 6.54 -2.10
CA VAL A 40 -7.14 6.63 -0.94
C VAL A 40 -8.32 7.52 -1.31
N ARG A 41 -9.52 6.93 -1.36
CA ARG A 41 -10.74 7.62 -1.77
C ARG A 41 -10.97 8.87 -0.91
N GLY A 42 -11.09 10.03 -1.55
CA GLY A 42 -11.34 11.30 -0.88
C GLY A 42 -10.11 11.93 -0.21
N VAL A 43 -8.92 11.34 -0.35
CA VAL A 43 -7.67 11.90 0.18
C VAL A 43 -6.72 12.22 -0.98
N ASP A 44 -5.98 11.24 -1.49
CA ASP A 44 -5.00 11.46 -2.56
C ASP A 44 -4.58 10.14 -3.25
N GLU A 45 -3.87 10.25 -4.37
CA GLU A 45 -3.21 9.16 -5.09
C GLU A 45 -1.68 9.28 -4.96
N VAL A 46 -1.06 8.29 -4.30
CA VAL A 46 0.36 8.35 -3.93
C VAL A 46 1.09 7.11 -4.48
N PRO A 47 2.28 7.28 -5.10
CA PRO A 47 3.09 6.13 -5.50
C PRO A 47 3.67 5.42 -4.27
N MET A 48 3.43 4.12 -4.16
CA MET A 48 3.93 3.29 -3.06
C MET A 48 4.71 2.10 -3.59
N GLY A 49 5.85 1.82 -2.95
CA GLY A 49 6.60 0.59 -3.18
C GLY A 49 5.91 -0.60 -2.54
N LEU A 50 5.92 -1.74 -3.22
CA LEU A 50 5.42 -3.00 -2.68
C LEU A 50 6.49 -3.63 -1.79
N SER A 51 6.13 -3.95 -0.54
CA SER A 51 7.01 -4.66 0.41
C SER A 51 6.93 -6.18 0.24
N SER A 52 5.84 -6.68 -0.35
CA SER A 52 5.68 -8.06 -0.79
C SER A 52 4.71 -8.13 -1.97
N LYS A 53 4.36 -9.35 -2.42
CA LYS A 53 3.37 -9.54 -3.49
C LYS A 53 2.00 -8.95 -3.18
N ASN A 54 1.65 -8.72 -1.91
CA ASN A 54 0.33 -8.22 -1.52
C ASN A 54 0.37 -7.21 -0.36
N SER A 55 1.50 -6.52 -0.17
CA SER A 55 1.62 -5.55 0.91
C SER A 55 2.39 -4.30 0.52
N ILE A 56 2.04 -3.20 1.18
CA ILE A 56 2.83 -1.98 1.21
C ILE A 56 3.22 -1.66 2.64
N THR A 57 4.42 -1.13 2.83
CA THR A 57 4.87 -0.62 4.13
C THR A 57 4.98 0.89 4.03
N VAL A 58 4.26 1.56 4.93
CA VAL A 58 4.04 3.01 4.87
C VAL A 58 4.53 3.64 6.15
N GLN A 59 5.28 4.73 6.02
CA GLN A 59 5.62 5.61 7.13
C GLN A 59 4.63 6.77 7.20
N LYS A 60 4.15 7.08 8.40
CA LYS A 60 3.27 8.22 8.68
C LYS A 60 4.04 9.53 8.55
N VAL A 61 3.86 10.22 7.42
CA VAL A 61 4.54 11.49 7.08
C VAL A 61 3.58 12.60 6.61
N GLY A 62 2.31 12.28 6.34
CA GLY A 62 1.31 13.23 5.84
C GLY A 62 -0.10 12.64 5.84
N GLU A 63 -1.09 13.38 5.34
CA GLU A 63 -2.51 13.00 5.43
C GLU A 63 -2.84 11.66 4.77
N ALA A 64 -2.26 11.37 3.60
CA ALA A 64 -2.45 10.10 2.89
C ALA A 64 -1.81 8.89 3.61
N THR A 65 -1.01 9.12 4.66
CA THR A 65 -0.24 8.10 5.38
C THR A 65 -0.53 8.08 6.90
N SER A 66 -1.54 8.84 7.35
CA SER A 66 -1.83 9.08 8.78
C SER A 66 -2.79 8.10 9.42
#